data_AF-A0A397UUT8-F1
#
_entry.id   AF-A0A397UUT8-F1
#
_cell.length_a   1.000
_cell.length_b   1.000
_cell.length_c   1.000
_cell.angle_alpha   90.00
_cell.angle_beta   90.00
_cell.angle_gamma   90.00
#
_symmetry.space_group_name_H-M   'P 1'
#
loop_
_entity.id
_entity.type
_entity.pdbx_description
1 polymer ?
#
loop_
_entity_poly.entity_id
_entity_poly.type
_entity_poly.pdbx_seq_one_letter_code
_entity_poly.pdbx_strand_id
1 'polypeptide(L)'
;LLKQIRSLRGTLTSSIKKNTFFVFGNLLDPINNSASSEEIRVWKDSKKTKDCYKKLFKEIEEGSEETYIARVLKKIWPEEDASEENVAYAIAVAQTILNPDYDKLTIEENVIKKLAARHLVSI
;
A
#
# COMPACT_ATOMS: atom_id res chain seq x y z
N LEU A 1 12.55 -4.71 -22.61
CA LEU A 1 13.24 -4.37 -21.33
C LEU A 1 12.51 -3.29 -20.52
N LEU A 2 12.71 -1.98 -20.76
CA LEU A 2 12.08 -0.92 -19.92
C LEU A 2 10.54 -0.97 -19.85
N LYS A 3 9.86 -1.22 -20.97
CA LYS A 3 8.39 -1.38 -21.00
C LYS A 3 7.90 -2.60 -20.22
N GLN A 4 8.66 -3.71 -20.25
CA GLN A 4 8.35 -4.93 -19.50
C GLN A 4 8.56 -4.74 -18.01
N ILE A 5 9.65 -4.06 -17.60
CA ILE A 5 9.90 -3.71 -16.20
C ILE A 5 8.80 -2.77 -15.67
N ARG A 6 8.40 -1.77 -16.47
CA ARG A 6 7.26 -0.89 -16.12
C ARG A 6 5.95 -1.67 -16.01
N SER A 7 5.68 -2.58 -16.94
CA SER A 7 4.48 -3.43 -16.92
C SER A 7 4.45 -4.33 -15.68
N LEU A 8 5.56 -4.99 -15.37
CA LEU A 8 5.70 -5.84 -14.19
C LEU A 8 5.48 -5.05 -12.89
N ARG A 9 6.08 -3.85 -12.79
CA ARG A 9 5.84 -2.94 -11.67
C ARG A 9 4.39 -2.45 -11.61
N GLY A 10 3.73 -2.26 -12.76
CA GLY A 10 2.31 -1.93 -12.84
C GLY A 10 1.42 -3.04 -12.29
N THR A 11 1.71 -4.29 -12.65
CA THR A 11 1.03 -5.49 -12.14
C THR A 11 1.22 -5.63 -10.63
N LEU A 12 2.47 -5.54 -10.15
CA LEU A 12 2.78 -5.63 -8.73
C LEU A 12 2.09 -4.51 -7.93
N THR A 13 2.18 -3.27 -8.41
CA THR A 13 1.52 -2.12 -7.77
C THR A 13 0.02 -2.35 -7.64
N SER A 14 -0.64 -2.79 -8.72
CA SER A 14 -2.07 -3.11 -8.72
C SER A 14 -2.42 -4.23 -7.74
N SER A 15 -1.58 -5.27 -7.66
CA SER A 15 -1.74 -6.36 -6.69
C SER A 15 -1.63 -5.88 -5.25
N ILE A 16 -0.63 -5.02 -4.95
CA ILE A 16 -0.46 -4.42 -3.62
C ILE A 16 -1.68 -3.57 -3.25
N LYS A 17 -2.17 -2.73 -4.18
CA LYS A 17 -3.38 -1.92 -3.93
C LYS A 17 -4.55 -2.82 -3.56
N LYS A 18 -4.83 -3.80 -4.42
CA LYS A 18 -5.95 -4.73 -4.26
C LYS A 18 -5.87 -5.43 -2.90
N ASN A 19 -4.71 -5.96 -2.53
CA ASN A 19 -4.54 -6.66 -1.26
C ASN A 19 -4.59 -5.72 -0.06
N THR A 20 -4.14 -4.46 -0.18
CA THR A 20 -4.32 -3.44 0.86
C THR A 20 -5.81 -3.18 1.13
N PHE A 21 -6.60 -2.93 0.08
CA PHE A 21 -8.05 -2.76 0.20
C PHE A 21 -8.74 -4.02 0.76
N PHE A 22 -8.32 -5.21 0.31
CA PHE A 22 -8.86 -6.47 0.80
C PHE A 22 -8.62 -6.66 2.30
N VAL A 23 -7.40 -6.41 2.78
CA VAL A 23 -7.02 -6.63 4.17
C VAL A 23 -7.72 -5.65 5.11
N PHE A 24 -7.87 -4.39 4.73
CA PHE A 24 -8.65 -3.43 5.52
C PHE A 24 -10.16 -3.67 5.40
N GLY A 25 -10.64 -4.18 4.27
CA GLY A 25 -12.03 -4.53 4.06
C GLY A 25 -12.97 -3.39 4.45
N ASN A 26 -13.93 -3.69 5.33
CA ASN A 26 -14.94 -2.73 5.79
C ASN A 26 -14.40 -1.60 6.68
N LEU A 27 -13.14 -1.65 7.11
CA LEU A 27 -12.50 -0.56 7.84
C LEU A 27 -12.19 0.64 6.93
N LEU A 28 -12.16 0.42 5.61
CA LEU A 28 -11.85 1.40 4.60
C LEU A 28 -13.06 1.62 3.69
N ASP A 29 -13.43 2.87 3.45
CA ASP A 29 -14.50 3.13 2.49
C ASP A 29 -14.04 2.78 1.07
N PRO A 30 -14.95 2.33 0.18
CA PRO A 30 -14.57 2.01 -1.19
C PRO A 30 -14.19 3.29 -1.96
N ILE A 31 -13.23 3.15 -2.87
CA ILE A 31 -12.88 4.17 -3.87
C ILE A 31 -12.45 3.48 -5.16
N ASN A 32 -12.66 4.13 -6.30
CA ASN A 32 -12.32 3.59 -7.61
C ASN A 32 -11.40 4.54 -8.40
N ASN A 33 -10.88 4.05 -9.53
CA ASN A 33 -9.97 4.83 -10.38
C ASN A 33 -10.65 5.95 -11.19
N SER A 34 -11.98 6.04 -11.18
CA SER A 34 -12.73 7.14 -11.80
C SER A 34 -13.03 8.29 -10.83
N ALA A 35 -12.67 8.15 -9.54
CA ALA A 35 -12.82 9.20 -8.55
C ALA A 35 -12.02 10.45 -8.97
N SER A 36 -12.68 11.60 -8.87
CA SER A 36 -12.06 12.91 -9.03
C SER A 36 -11.00 13.17 -7.96
N SER A 37 -10.10 14.12 -8.21
CA SER A 37 -9.11 14.53 -7.22
C SER A 37 -9.74 14.97 -5.89
N GLU A 38 -10.90 15.61 -5.94
CA GLU A 38 -11.61 16.04 -4.73
C GLU A 38 -12.18 14.85 -3.95
N GLU A 39 -12.80 13.88 -4.62
CA GLU A 39 -13.28 12.65 -3.98
C GLU A 39 -12.12 11.85 -3.34
N ILE A 40 -10.97 11.76 -4.03
CA ILE A 40 -9.77 11.11 -3.49
C ILE A 40 -9.28 11.84 -2.24
N ARG A 41 -9.26 13.17 -2.27
CA ARG A 41 -8.84 14.00 -1.13
C ARG A 41 -9.79 13.81 0.06
N VAL A 42 -11.10 13.88 -0.15
CA VAL A 42 -12.11 13.64 0.90
C VAL A 42 -11.99 12.23 1.48
N TRP A 43 -11.82 11.22 0.63
CA TRP A 43 -11.66 9.83 1.06
C TRP A 43 -10.38 9.65 1.90
N LYS A 44 -9.26 10.25 1.47
CA LYS A 44 -7.99 10.23 2.22
C LYS A 44 -8.06 11.00 3.53
N ASP A 45 -8.79 12.11 3.55
CA ASP A 45 -8.97 12.93 4.74
C ASP A 45 -9.95 12.30 5.75
N SER A 46 -10.74 11.32 5.32
CA SER A 46 -11.70 10.61 6.16
C SER A 46 -11.03 9.97 7.39
N LYS A 47 -11.79 9.94 8.50
CA LYS A 47 -11.34 9.29 9.73
C LYS A 47 -10.97 7.83 9.49
N LYS A 48 -11.77 7.09 8.70
CA LYS A 48 -11.54 5.68 8.39
C LYS A 48 -10.19 5.46 7.68
N THR A 49 -9.90 6.24 6.63
CA THR A 49 -8.63 6.10 5.90
C THR A 49 -7.44 6.50 6.77
N LYS A 50 -7.53 7.59 7.54
CA LYS A 50 -6.50 8.01 8.50
C LYS A 50 -6.23 6.95 9.58
N ASP A 51 -7.28 6.30 10.08
CA ASP A 51 -7.15 5.24 11.07
C ASP A 51 -6.53 3.98 10.45
N CYS A 52 -6.88 3.62 9.21
CA CYS A 52 -6.23 2.53 8.47
C CYS A 52 -4.74 2.82 8.22
N TYR A 53 -4.39 4.05 7.83
CA TYR A 53 -3.00 4.48 7.65
C TYR A 53 -2.17 4.28 8.93
N LYS A 54 -2.69 4.69 10.08
CA LYS A 54 -2.03 4.50 11.39
C LYS A 54 -1.91 3.03 11.79
N LYS A 55 -2.87 2.19 11.38
CA LYS A 55 -2.89 0.75 11.68
C LYS A 55 -2.00 -0.09 10.77
N LEU A 56 -1.47 0.47 9.68
CA LEU A 56 -0.72 -0.30 8.67
C LEU A 56 0.39 -1.18 9.28
N PHE A 57 1.11 -0.65 10.27
CA PHE A 57 2.20 -1.35 10.98
C PHE A 57 1.79 -1.86 12.37
N LYS A 58 0.50 -1.90 12.68
CA LYS A 58 -0.04 -2.42 13.94
C LYS A 58 -0.56 -3.83 13.74
N GLU A 59 -0.64 -4.55 14.84
CA GLU A 59 -1.26 -5.87 14.94
C GLU A 59 -2.72 -5.80 14.46
N ILE A 60 -3.20 -6.86 13.80
CA ILE A 60 -4.59 -6.93 13.34
C ILE A 60 -5.55 -7.03 14.53
N GLU A 61 -5.14 -7.78 15.55
CA GLU A 61 -5.81 -7.94 16.83
C GLU A 61 -4.76 -7.78 17.93
N GLU A 62 -5.16 -7.26 19.09
CA GLU A 62 -4.25 -7.05 20.21
C GLU A 62 -3.66 -8.40 20.68
N GLY A 63 -2.32 -8.47 20.71
CA GLY A 63 -1.59 -9.70 21.05
C GLY A 63 -1.33 -10.62 19.85
N SER A 64 -1.74 -10.24 18.64
CA SER A 64 -1.42 -10.98 17.43
C SER A 64 0.00 -10.68 16.95
N GLU A 65 0.76 -11.72 16.59
CA GLU A 65 2.06 -11.54 15.93
C GLU A 65 1.93 -10.97 14.51
N GLU A 66 0.73 -10.90 13.96
CA GLU A 66 0.49 -10.47 12.59
C GLU A 66 0.01 -9.02 12.49
N THR A 67 0.77 -8.20 11.77
CA THR A 67 0.38 -6.83 11.43
C THR A 67 -0.42 -6.76 10.13
N TYR A 68 -1.13 -5.65 9.92
CA TYR A 68 -1.86 -5.39 8.67
C TYR A 68 -0.94 -5.49 7.44
N ILE A 69 0.25 -4.88 7.49
CA ILE A 69 1.21 -4.94 6.38
C ILE A 69 1.75 -6.36 6.17
N ALA A 70 2.02 -7.12 7.23
CA ALA A 70 2.44 -8.51 7.10
C ALA A 70 1.37 -9.36 6.40
N ARG A 71 0.10 -9.17 6.73
CA ARG A 71 -1.02 -9.85 6.05
C ARG A 71 -1.15 -9.44 4.58
N VAL A 72 -0.89 -8.18 4.24
CA VAL A 72 -0.84 -7.73 2.83
C VAL A 72 0.28 -8.45 2.08
N LEU A 73 1.48 -8.51 2.65
CA LEU A 73 2.64 -9.18 2.04
C LEU A 73 2.38 -10.68 1.83
N LYS A 74 1.89 -11.40 2.85
CA LYS A 74 1.52 -12.83 2.74
C LYS A 74 0.48 -13.11 1.67
N LYS A 75 -0.39 -12.16 1.35
CA LYS A 75 -1.37 -12.31 0.25
C LYS A 75 -0.77 -12.13 -1.14
N ILE A 76 0.33 -11.38 -1.24
CA ILE A 76 1.06 -11.19 -2.51
C ILE A 76 2.02 -12.36 -2.72
N TRP A 77 2.68 -12.80 -1.65
CA TRP A 77 3.66 -13.87 -1.64
C TRP A 77 3.32 -14.88 -0.52
N PRO A 78 2.41 -15.84 -0.78
CA PRO A 78 1.95 -16.80 0.23
C PRO A 78 2.94 -17.95 0.50
N GLU A 79 3.76 -18.31 -0.49
CA GLU A 79 4.60 -19.52 -0.46
C GLU A 79 6.11 -19.23 -0.59
N GLU A 80 6.48 -18.07 -1.14
CA GLU A 80 7.88 -17.69 -1.38
C GLU A 80 8.23 -16.41 -0.63
N ASP A 81 9.45 -16.32 -0.11
CA ASP A 81 9.95 -15.07 0.45
C ASP A 81 10.20 -14.06 -0.67
N ALA A 82 9.58 -12.90 -0.56
CA ALA A 82 9.85 -11.79 -1.46
C ALA A 82 11.23 -11.19 -1.18
N SER A 83 11.92 -10.72 -2.22
CA SER A 83 13.16 -9.95 -2.01
C SER A 83 12.89 -8.71 -1.16
N GLU A 84 13.90 -8.28 -0.38
CA GLU A 84 13.82 -7.06 0.44
C GLU A 84 13.37 -5.84 -0.36
N GLU A 85 13.84 -5.72 -1.61
CA GLU A 85 13.41 -4.68 -2.55
C GLU A 85 11.91 -4.71 -2.85
N ASN A 86 11.36 -5.91 -3.07
CA ASN A 86 9.94 -6.09 -3.32
C ASN A 86 9.10 -5.84 -2.07
N VAL A 87 9.59 -6.23 -0.88
CA VAL A 87 8.97 -5.92 0.40
C VAL A 87 8.93 -4.41 0.63
N ALA A 88 10.08 -3.74 0.53
CA ALA A 88 10.17 -2.29 0.69
C ALA A 88 9.29 -1.53 -0.32
N TYR A 89 9.23 -2.01 -1.57
CA TYR A 89 8.33 -1.48 -2.60
C TYR A 89 6.86 -1.66 -2.21
N ALA A 90 6.47 -2.84 -1.74
CA ALA A 90 5.10 -3.13 -1.32
C ALA A 90 4.67 -2.27 -0.13
N ILE A 91 5.53 -2.12 0.88
CA ILE A 91 5.30 -1.23 2.02
C ILE A 91 5.11 0.21 1.54
N ALA A 92 6.01 0.71 0.68
CA ALA A 92 5.92 2.06 0.14
C ALA A 92 4.61 2.32 -0.62
N VAL A 93 4.16 1.36 -1.43
CA VAL A 93 2.90 1.46 -2.17
C VAL A 93 1.70 1.47 -1.21
N ALA A 94 1.60 0.50 -0.29
CA ALA A 94 0.51 0.42 0.67
C ALA A 94 0.41 1.70 1.53
N GLN A 95 1.55 2.19 2.01
CA GLN A 95 1.64 3.42 2.78
C GLN A 95 1.17 4.63 1.96
N THR A 96 1.61 4.76 0.71
CA THR A 96 1.27 5.93 -0.14
C THR A 96 -0.22 5.98 -0.50
N ILE A 97 -0.85 4.82 -0.73
CA ILE A 97 -2.29 4.76 -1.07
C ILE A 97 -3.15 5.26 0.08
N LEU A 98 -2.78 4.94 1.33
CA LEU A 98 -3.52 5.35 2.52
C LEU A 98 -3.08 6.72 3.06
N ASN A 99 -1.94 7.25 2.60
CA ASN A 99 -1.39 8.51 3.12
C ASN A 99 -2.34 9.69 2.88
N PRO A 100 -2.81 10.39 3.93
CA PRO A 100 -3.65 11.58 3.80
C PRO A 100 -2.94 12.75 3.09
N ASP A 101 -1.62 12.83 3.16
CA ASP A 101 -0.82 13.92 2.58
C ASP A 101 -0.48 13.71 1.09
N TYR A 102 -0.95 12.60 0.49
CA TYR A 102 -0.74 12.30 -0.93
C TYR A 102 -2.07 12.26 -1.65
N ASP A 103 -2.43 13.29 -2.39
CA ASP A 103 -3.77 13.55 -2.95
C ASP A 103 -4.16 12.70 -4.18
N LYS A 104 -3.37 11.68 -4.53
CA LYS A 104 -3.59 10.83 -5.72
C LYS A 104 -3.71 9.36 -5.37
N LEU A 105 -4.46 8.62 -6.18
CA LEU A 105 -4.41 7.16 -6.20
C LEU A 105 -3.32 6.64 -7.15
N THR A 106 -3.03 7.35 -8.24
CA THR A 106 -1.87 7.07 -9.09
C THR A 106 -0.61 7.50 -8.37
N ILE A 107 0.36 6.59 -8.27
CA ILE A 107 1.58 6.85 -7.50
C ILE A 107 2.71 7.18 -8.46
N GLU A 108 3.32 8.34 -8.27
CA GLU A 108 4.47 8.77 -9.07
C GLU A 108 5.72 7.93 -8.72
N GLU A 109 6.53 7.64 -9.75
CA GLU A 109 7.66 6.71 -9.62
C GLU A 109 8.75 7.22 -8.65
N ASN A 110 9.01 8.52 -8.65
CA ASN A 110 9.93 9.19 -7.72
C ASN A 110 9.48 9.08 -6.26
N VAL A 111 8.18 9.18 -5.99
CA VAL A 111 7.61 9.06 -4.63
C VAL A 111 7.84 7.64 -4.11
N ILE A 112 7.51 6.61 -4.89
CA ILE A 112 7.74 5.23 -4.46
C ILE A 112 9.22 4.96 -4.28
N LYS A 113 10.09 5.36 -5.22
CA LYS A 113 11.54 5.15 -5.09
C LYS A 113 12.09 5.75 -3.80
N LYS A 114 11.69 6.98 -3.47
CA LYS A 114 12.12 7.65 -2.23
C LYS A 114 11.64 6.95 -0.97
N LEU A 115 10.42 6.40 -0.97
CA LEU A 115 9.86 5.70 0.19
C LEU A 115 10.43 4.29 0.34
N ALA A 116 10.52 3.52 -0.76
CA ALA A 116 11.11 2.18 -0.75
C ALA A 116 12.56 2.21 -0.28
N ALA A 117 13.36 3.21 -0.70
CA ALA A 117 14.73 3.38 -0.22
C ALA A 117 14.82 3.60 1.31
N ARG A 118 13.83 4.25 1.94
CA ARG A 118 13.82 4.40 3.41
C ARG A 118 13.55 3.08 4.12
N HIS A 119 12.65 2.28 3.56
CA HIS A 119 12.31 0.97 4.10
C HIS A 119 13.46 -0.03 3.95
N LEU A 120 14.22 0.02 2.84
CA LEU A 120 15.45 -0.78 2.69
C LEU A 120 16.55 -0.46 3.69
N VAL A 121 16.65 0.79 4.16
CA VAL A 121 17.66 1.21 5.16
C VAL A 121 17.22 0.89 6.59
N SER A 122 15.95 0.51 6.79
CA SER A 122 15.35 0.27 8.11
C SER A 122 15.05 -1.22 8.38
N ILE A 123 15.31 -2.10 7.41
CA ILE A 123 15.26 -3.58 7.53
C ILE A 123 16.66 -4.06 7.92
#